data_AF-A0A6J8AEH7-F1
#
_entry.id   AF-A0A6J8AEH7-F1
#
_cell.length_a   1.000
_cell.length_b   1.000
_cell.length_c   1.000
_cell.angle_alpha   90.00
_cell.angle_beta   90.00
_cell.angle_gamma   90.00
#
_symmetry.space_group_name_H-M   'P 1'
#
loop_
_entity.id
_entity.type
_entity.pdbx_description
1 polymer ?
#
loop_
_entity_poly.entity_id
_entity_poly.type
_entity_poly.pdbx_seq_one_letter_code
_entity_poly.pdbx_strand_id
1 'polypeptide(L)'
;MPGSRFSLYGQIKADKPLELEPIIVEIANAKQSQVVTPDLEDTKKRWLVVGICLHNVVSPALRECVSKSMNLEFNTLKKSDKIDIQCYPNQLKCYKGTVHLNYEAINNNRIVRSGRNKDYQNYDYKIQNPVEFSKLFLNANMAQYTGFDETCDSSALLNIITCSDTSVLGQLADKVSFY
;
A
#
# COMPACT_ATOMS: atom_id res chain seq x y z
N MET A 1 59.85 69.15 -8.69
CA MET A 1 59.27 68.08 -9.53
C MET A 1 60.30 66.96 -9.57
N PRO A 2 60.05 65.70 -9.20
CA PRO A 2 58.78 64.97 -9.11
C PRO A 2 58.48 64.32 -7.73
N GLY A 3 57.23 63.87 -7.55
CA GLY A 3 56.88 62.61 -6.88
C GLY A 3 56.97 62.50 -5.35
N SER A 4 55.96 62.99 -4.63
CA SER A 4 55.63 62.47 -3.28
C SER A 4 54.30 61.74 -3.32
N ARG A 5 54.40 60.40 -3.20
CA ARG A 5 53.28 59.47 -3.07
C ARG A 5 52.62 59.66 -1.69
N PHE A 6 51.31 59.84 -1.69
CA PHE A 6 50.48 59.73 -0.48
C PHE A 6 50.54 58.29 0.05
N SER A 7 50.98 58.12 1.30
CA SER A 7 50.81 56.88 2.08
C SER A 7 49.55 57.05 2.93
N LEU A 8 48.49 56.32 2.58
CA LEU A 8 47.28 56.19 3.39
C LEU A 8 47.00 54.68 3.55
N TYR A 9 47.88 54.02 4.29
CA TYR A 9 47.57 52.74 4.92
C TYR A 9 47.35 52.98 6.41
N GLY A 10 46.19 53.55 6.75
CA GLY A 10 45.58 53.31 8.05
C GLY A 10 44.94 51.93 8.01
N GLN A 11 45.47 50.98 8.77
CA GLN A 11 44.82 49.68 8.98
C GLN A 11 43.48 49.91 9.68
N ILE A 12 42.38 49.76 8.95
CA ILE A 12 41.08 49.54 9.59
C ILE A 12 41.08 48.07 10.02
N LYS A 13 41.34 47.82 11.32
CA LYS A 13 40.95 46.57 11.95
C LYS A 13 39.43 46.47 11.83
N ALA A 14 38.95 45.54 11.02
CA ALA A 14 37.56 45.12 11.08
C ALA A 14 37.38 44.38 12.41
N ASP A 15 37.00 45.11 13.46
CA ASP A 15 36.44 44.47 14.65
C ASP A 15 35.15 43.78 14.21
N LYS A 16 35.21 42.45 14.24
CA LYS A 16 34.05 41.58 14.05
C LYS A 16 33.03 41.96 15.13
N PRO A 17 31.78 42.33 14.81
CA PRO A 17 30.82 42.72 15.83
C PRO A 17 30.51 41.50 16.72
N LEU A 18 30.91 41.61 17.99
CA LEU A 18 30.89 40.55 19.02
C LEU A 18 29.47 40.19 19.51
N GLU A 19 28.41 40.62 18.81
CA GLU A 19 27.01 40.46 19.26
C GLU A 19 26.20 39.45 18.44
N LEU A 20 26.73 38.93 17.32
CA LEU A 20 26.03 37.95 16.49
C LEU A 20 26.34 36.49 16.86
N GLU A 21 27.45 36.25 17.54
CA GLU A 21 27.87 34.93 18.04
C GLU A 21 26.81 34.28 18.96
N PRO A 22 26.23 34.96 19.98
CA PRO A 22 25.24 34.32 20.86
C PRO A 22 23.94 33.97 20.12
N ILE A 23 23.53 34.79 19.15
CA ILE A 23 22.31 34.57 18.36
C ILE A 23 22.50 33.39 17.38
N ILE A 24 23.70 33.23 16.81
CA ILE A 24 24.04 32.08 15.95
C ILE A 24 24.05 30.79 16.77
N VAL A 25 24.57 30.82 18.00
CA VAL A 25 24.54 29.68 18.93
C VAL A 25 23.12 29.34 19.35
N GLU A 26 22.27 30.34 19.63
CA GLU A 26 20.87 30.13 20.00
C GLU A 26 20.02 29.59 18.84
N ILE A 27 20.26 30.06 17.61
CA ILE A 27 19.63 29.51 16.39
C ILE A 27 20.14 28.10 16.08
N ALA A 28 21.42 27.80 16.31
CA ALA A 28 21.97 26.45 16.18
C ALA A 28 21.35 25.48 17.21
N ASN A 29 21.11 25.95 18.43
CA ASN A 29 20.45 25.19 19.49
C ASN A 29 18.93 25.05 19.25
N ALA A 30 18.26 26.03 18.65
CA ALA A 30 16.84 25.94 18.27
C ALA A 30 16.59 25.09 17.00
N LYS A 31 17.59 24.98 16.12
CA LYS A 31 17.58 24.04 14.97
C LYS A 31 17.92 22.60 15.35
N GLN A 32 18.47 22.36 16.54
CA GLN A 32 18.22 21.12 17.27
C GLN A 32 16.80 21.14 17.82
N SER A 33 15.82 21.41 16.94
CA SER A 33 14.48 20.89 17.12
C SER A 33 14.68 19.44 17.47
N GLN A 34 14.25 19.07 18.67
CA GLN A 34 14.09 17.70 19.08
C GLN A 34 13.49 16.94 17.90
N VAL A 35 14.36 16.26 17.14
CA VAL A 35 14.00 14.99 16.57
C VAL A 35 13.80 14.18 17.82
N VAL A 36 12.57 14.18 18.33
CA VAL A 36 12.12 13.19 19.28
C VAL A 36 12.20 11.90 18.49
N THR A 37 13.41 11.33 18.38
CA THR A 37 13.54 9.90 18.18
C THR A 37 12.80 9.34 19.37
N PRO A 38 11.64 8.68 19.18
CA PRO A 38 11.07 7.94 20.29
C PRO A 38 12.20 7.07 20.81
N ASP A 39 12.50 7.17 22.11
CA ASP A 39 13.46 6.28 22.76
C ASP A 39 12.83 4.89 22.76
N LEU A 40 12.90 4.30 21.58
CA LEU A 40 12.37 3.00 21.28
C LEU A 40 13.53 2.08 21.63
N GLU A 41 13.33 1.24 22.64
CA GLU A 41 14.22 0.15 22.97
C GLU A 41 14.75 -0.51 21.69
N ASP A 42 16.04 -0.80 21.61
CA ASP A 42 16.68 -1.24 20.36
C ASP A 42 16.00 -2.46 19.72
N THR A 43 15.37 -3.31 20.54
CA THR A 43 14.50 -4.40 20.12
C THR A 43 13.34 -3.91 19.24
N LYS A 44 12.63 -2.85 19.65
CA LYS A 44 11.52 -2.26 18.90
C LYS A 44 12.01 -1.59 17.61
N LYS A 45 13.20 -0.97 17.62
CA LYS A 45 13.83 -0.42 16.40
C LYS A 45 14.10 -1.53 15.38
N ARG A 46 14.63 -2.67 15.84
CA ARG A 46 14.87 -3.85 14.97
C ARG A 46 13.58 -4.40 14.38
N TRP A 47 12.54 -4.56 15.18
CA TRP A 47 11.22 -5.00 14.70
C TRP A 47 10.59 -4.01 13.72
N LEU A 48 10.77 -2.71 13.93
CA LEU A 48 10.32 -1.69 13.00
C LEU A 48 11.01 -1.82 11.64
N VAL A 49 12.33 -1.99 11.62
CA VAL A 49 13.09 -2.22 10.38
C VAL A 49 12.59 -3.48 9.67
N VAL A 50 12.42 -4.59 10.40
CA VAL A 50 11.87 -5.83 9.83
C VAL A 50 10.47 -5.60 9.26
N GLY A 51 9.59 -4.88 9.94
CA GLY A 51 8.25 -4.54 9.46
C GLY A 51 8.26 -3.69 8.19
N ILE A 52 9.14 -2.69 8.10
CA ILE A 52 9.31 -1.85 6.91
C ILE A 52 9.86 -2.68 5.75
N CYS A 53 10.88 -3.51 5.98
CA CYS A 53 11.42 -4.41 4.97
C CYS A 53 10.37 -5.40 4.48
N LEU A 54 9.59 -5.99 5.39
CA LEU A 54 8.51 -6.91 5.05
C LEU A 54 7.47 -6.20 4.18
N HIS A 55 7.02 -5.01 4.56
CA HIS A 55 6.06 -4.25 3.75
C HIS A 55 6.61 -3.89 2.37
N ASN A 56 7.87 -3.44 2.28
CA ASN A 56 8.46 -3.01 1.02
C ASN A 56 8.89 -4.15 0.10
N VAL A 57 9.25 -5.31 0.63
CA VAL A 57 9.71 -6.45 -0.17
C VAL A 57 8.59 -7.44 -0.43
N VAL A 58 7.85 -7.81 0.63
CA VAL A 58 6.85 -8.86 0.55
C VAL A 58 5.54 -8.35 -0.04
N SER A 59 5.09 -7.12 0.28
CA SER A 59 3.83 -6.64 -0.29
C SER A 59 3.87 -6.55 -1.83
N PRO A 60 4.93 -6.02 -2.49
CA PRO A 60 5.01 -6.05 -3.95
C PRO A 60 5.07 -7.47 -4.53
N ALA A 61 5.82 -8.37 -3.91
CA ALA A 61 5.89 -9.77 -4.35
C ALA A 61 4.52 -10.47 -4.27
N LEU A 62 3.79 -10.26 -3.17
CA LEU A 62 2.43 -10.78 -3.00
C LEU A 62 1.47 -10.19 -4.04
N ARG A 63 1.54 -8.87 -4.30
CA ARG A 63 0.71 -8.22 -5.32
C ARG A 63 0.90 -8.84 -6.70
N GLU A 64 2.15 -9.10 -7.09
CA GLU A 64 2.45 -9.70 -8.39
C GLU A 64 1.91 -11.13 -8.49
N CYS A 65 2.10 -11.94 -7.45
CA CYS A 65 1.60 -13.31 -7.41
C CYS A 65 0.06 -13.34 -7.44
N VAL A 66 -0.61 -12.54 -6.61
CA VAL A 66 -2.07 -12.44 -6.58
C VAL A 66 -2.61 -11.97 -7.92
N SER A 67 -2.02 -10.93 -8.51
CA SER A 67 -2.44 -10.42 -9.81
C SER A 67 -2.40 -11.51 -10.87
N LYS A 68 -1.30 -12.27 -10.97
CA LYS A 68 -1.17 -13.38 -11.93
C LYS A 68 -2.18 -14.48 -11.69
N SER A 69 -2.32 -14.95 -10.45
CA SER A 69 -3.26 -16.02 -10.10
C SER A 69 -4.71 -15.62 -10.34
N MET A 70 -5.11 -14.42 -9.92
CA MET A 70 -6.47 -13.92 -10.12
C MET A 70 -6.79 -13.73 -11.60
N ASN A 71 -5.84 -13.24 -12.41
CA ASN A 71 -6.03 -13.13 -13.86
C ASN A 71 -6.24 -14.51 -14.52
N LEU A 72 -5.47 -15.52 -14.13
CA LEU A 72 -5.59 -16.87 -14.67
C LEU A 72 -6.95 -17.51 -14.31
N GLU A 73 -7.30 -17.46 -13.03
CA GLU A 73 -8.55 -18.03 -12.50
C GLU A 73 -9.77 -17.30 -13.08
N PHE A 74 -9.73 -15.96 -13.16
CA PHE A 74 -10.79 -15.17 -13.79
C PHE A 74 -11.01 -15.58 -15.25
N ASN A 75 -9.95 -15.71 -16.05
CA ASN A 75 -10.07 -16.10 -17.45
C ASN A 75 -10.60 -17.53 -17.62
N THR A 76 -10.29 -18.40 -16.67
CA THR A 76 -10.77 -19.80 -16.66
C THR A 76 -12.27 -19.83 -16.36
N LEU A 77 -12.68 -19.18 -15.26
CA LEU A 77 -14.08 -19.06 -14.86
C LEU A 77 -14.94 -18.30 -15.86
N LYS A 78 -14.38 -17.31 -16.56
CA LYS A 78 -15.07 -16.61 -17.65
C LYS A 78 -15.45 -17.57 -18.79
N LYS A 79 -14.61 -18.58 -19.06
CA LYS A 79 -14.88 -19.58 -20.11
C LYS A 79 -15.80 -20.69 -19.62
N SER A 80 -15.60 -21.21 -18.41
CA SER A 80 -16.40 -22.33 -17.88
C SER A 80 -17.78 -21.88 -17.38
N ASP A 81 -17.81 -20.85 -16.53
CA ASP A 81 -18.97 -20.47 -15.72
C ASP A 81 -19.61 -19.15 -16.17
N LYS A 82 -19.05 -18.52 -17.22
CA LYS A 82 -19.54 -17.27 -17.83
C LYS A 82 -19.80 -16.17 -16.79
N ILE A 83 -18.87 -16.02 -15.85
CA ILE A 83 -18.95 -15.08 -14.72
C ILE A 83 -19.13 -13.62 -15.12
N ASP A 84 -18.85 -13.28 -16.38
CA ASP A 84 -19.03 -11.95 -16.97
C ASP A 84 -20.48 -11.60 -17.30
N ILE A 85 -21.36 -12.60 -17.42
CA ILE A 85 -22.78 -12.42 -17.76
C ILE A 85 -23.73 -13.00 -16.70
N GLN A 86 -23.22 -13.38 -15.52
CA GLN A 86 -24.04 -13.98 -14.47
C GLN A 86 -25.14 -13.04 -13.97
N CYS A 87 -26.29 -13.63 -13.66
CA CYS A 87 -27.45 -12.97 -13.10
C CYS A 87 -28.08 -13.82 -12.00
N TYR A 88 -28.87 -13.20 -11.12
CA TYR A 88 -29.64 -13.92 -10.13
C TYR A 88 -30.68 -14.84 -10.78
N PRO A 89 -30.88 -16.09 -10.32
CA PRO A 89 -30.24 -16.79 -9.19
C PRO A 89 -29.06 -17.70 -9.59
N ASN A 90 -28.60 -17.61 -10.83
CA ASN A 90 -27.62 -18.52 -11.44
C ASN A 90 -26.16 -18.08 -11.22
N GLN A 91 -25.90 -17.18 -10.28
CA GLN A 91 -24.55 -16.75 -9.95
C GLN A 91 -23.74 -17.86 -9.24
N LEU A 92 -22.42 -17.81 -9.39
CA LEU A 92 -21.51 -18.70 -8.69
C LEU A 92 -21.52 -18.37 -7.19
N LYS A 93 -22.06 -19.26 -6.35
CA LYS A 93 -22.18 -19.00 -4.89
C LYS A 93 -20.91 -19.33 -4.13
N CYS A 94 -20.22 -20.42 -4.53
CA CYS A 94 -19.02 -20.89 -3.89
C CYS A 94 -17.91 -21.10 -4.92
N TYR A 95 -16.70 -20.63 -4.60
CA TYR A 95 -15.50 -20.93 -5.36
C TYR A 95 -14.86 -22.22 -4.83
N LYS A 96 -14.57 -23.15 -5.75
CA LYS A 96 -14.01 -24.49 -5.49
C LYS A 96 -14.76 -25.27 -4.39
N GLY A 97 -16.05 -24.98 -4.19
CA GLY A 97 -16.90 -25.65 -3.20
C GLY A 97 -16.63 -25.28 -1.73
N THR A 98 -15.63 -24.44 -1.44
CA THR A 98 -15.24 -24.13 -0.05
C THR A 98 -15.42 -22.66 0.31
N VAL A 99 -15.15 -21.75 -0.62
CA VAL A 99 -15.16 -20.31 -0.32
C VAL A 99 -16.44 -19.65 -0.79
N HIS A 100 -17.20 -19.08 0.15
CA HIS A 100 -18.40 -18.31 -0.17
C HIS A 100 -18.03 -16.97 -0.79
N LEU A 101 -18.57 -16.68 -1.99
CA LEU A 101 -18.25 -15.45 -2.71
C LEU A 101 -19.11 -14.27 -2.23
N ASN A 102 -18.46 -13.15 -1.94
CA ASN A 102 -19.11 -11.96 -1.43
C ASN A 102 -19.42 -10.94 -2.54
N TYR A 103 -20.57 -11.07 -3.17
CA TYR A 103 -21.02 -10.13 -4.22
C TYR A 103 -21.38 -8.73 -3.70
N GLU A 104 -21.49 -8.53 -2.38
CA GLU A 104 -21.65 -7.18 -1.82
C GLU A 104 -20.42 -6.30 -2.10
N ALA A 105 -19.25 -6.92 -2.23
CA ALA A 105 -17.97 -6.26 -2.40
C ALA A 105 -17.72 -5.71 -3.82
N ILE A 106 -18.59 -6.00 -4.79
CA ILE A 106 -18.44 -5.58 -6.20
C ILE A 106 -19.61 -4.69 -6.64
N ASN A 107 -19.44 -4.00 -7.78
CA ASN A 107 -20.48 -3.21 -8.48
C ASN A 107 -21.28 -2.24 -7.60
N ASN A 108 -20.71 -1.76 -6.50
CA ASN A 108 -21.39 -0.95 -5.50
C ASN A 108 -22.66 -1.60 -4.92
N ASN A 109 -22.76 -2.93 -4.93
CA ASN A 109 -23.88 -3.70 -4.37
C ASN A 109 -24.08 -3.42 -2.86
N ARG A 110 -23.03 -2.96 -2.15
CA ARG A 110 -23.15 -2.43 -0.78
C ARG A 110 -24.18 -1.31 -0.65
N ILE A 111 -24.30 -0.41 -1.63
CA ILE A 111 -25.28 0.68 -1.62
C ILE A 111 -26.70 0.12 -1.68
N VAL A 112 -26.91 -0.89 -2.53
CA VAL A 112 -28.18 -1.62 -2.65
C VAL A 112 -28.55 -2.28 -1.32
N ARG A 113 -27.58 -2.88 -0.61
CA ARG A 113 -27.80 -3.47 0.72
C ARG A 113 -28.15 -2.45 1.81
N SER A 114 -27.61 -1.23 1.72
CA SER A 114 -27.88 -0.16 2.69
C SER A 114 -29.25 0.52 2.47
N GLY A 115 -29.94 0.22 1.37
CA GLY A 115 -31.29 0.68 1.09
C GLY A 115 -32.37 0.05 1.99
N ARG A 116 -33.61 0.59 1.91
CA ARG A 116 -34.76 0.15 2.74
C ARG A 116 -35.16 -1.31 2.52
N ASN A 117 -34.84 -1.90 1.36
CA ASN A 117 -35.01 -3.32 1.08
C ASN A 117 -33.65 -3.95 0.79
N LYS A 118 -33.26 -4.94 1.61
CA LYS A 118 -32.06 -5.76 1.40
C LYS A 118 -32.33 -6.80 0.31
N ASP A 119 -32.52 -6.34 -0.91
CA ASP A 119 -32.86 -7.21 -2.03
C ASP A 119 -31.58 -7.68 -2.73
N TYR A 120 -31.05 -8.82 -2.29
CA TYR A 120 -29.94 -9.51 -2.97
C TYR A 120 -30.25 -9.79 -4.45
N GLN A 121 -31.53 -9.85 -4.81
CA GLN A 121 -32.00 -10.04 -6.19
C GLN A 121 -31.63 -8.88 -7.13
N ASN A 122 -31.40 -7.68 -6.57
CA ASN A 122 -31.07 -6.48 -7.33
C ASN A 122 -29.56 -6.25 -7.47
N TYR A 123 -28.73 -7.18 -7.01
CA TYR A 123 -27.29 -7.06 -7.15
C TYR A 123 -26.87 -7.23 -8.61
N ASP A 124 -25.89 -6.45 -9.03
CA ASP A 124 -25.19 -6.74 -10.28
C ASP A 124 -24.13 -7.81 -9.99
N TYR A 125 -24.37 -9.02 -10.49
CA TYR A 125 -23.52 -10.19 -10.31
C TYR A 125 -22.43 -10.33 -11.39
N LYS A 126 -22.40 -9.42 -12.37
CA LYS A 126 -21.42 -9.48 -13.46
C LYS A 126 -20.03 -9.12 -12.94
N ILE A 127 -19.05 -9.96 -13.25
CA ILE A 127 -17.66 -9.73 -12.90
C ILE A 127 -16.93 -9.35 -14.19
N GLN A 128 -16.58 -8.07 -14.34
CA GLN A 128 -15.98 -7.57 -15.58
C GLN A 128 -14.46 -7.69 -15.53
N ASN A 129 -13.88 -7.51 -14.35
CA ASN A 129 -12.45 -7.41 -14.17
C ASN A 129 -11.88 -8.45 -13.18
N PRO A 130 -10.61 -8.88 -13.35
CA PRO A 130 -9.91 -9.72 -12.37
C PRO A 130 -9.83 -9.09 -10.97
N VAL A 131 -9.80 -7.75 -10.90
CA VAL A 131 -9.81 -6.98 -9.66
C VAL A 131 -11.16 -7.08 -8.94
N GLU A 132 -12.26 -7.15 -9.68
CA GLU A 132 -13.59 -7.38 -9.07
C GLU A 132 -13.72 -8.82 -8.61
N PHE A 133 -13.19 -9.76 -9.38
CA PHE A 133 -13.13 -11.16 -8.99
C PHE A 133 -12.41 -11.33 -7.64
N SER A 134 -11.26 -10.69 -7.46
CA SER A 134 -10.51 -10.76 -6.19
C SER A 134 -11.25 -10.12 -5.00
N LYS A 135 -12.13 -9.15 -5.24
CA LYS A 135 -12.96 -8.55 -4.18
C LYS A 135 -13.99 -9.52 -3.61
N LEU A 136 -14.40 -10.53 -4.36
CA LEU A 136 -15.37 -11.53 -3.90
C LEU A 136 -14.84 -12.40 -2.76
N PHE A 137 -13.51 -12.52 -2.64
CA PHE A 137 -12.85 -13.24 -1.54
C PHE A 137 -12.74 -12.40 -0.26
N LEU A 138 -13.17 -11.14 -0.31
CA LEU A 138 -12.94 -10.18 0.76
C LEU A 138 -14.25 -9.71 1.38
N ASN A 139 -14.11 -9.23 2.61
CA ASN A 139 -15.17 -8.46 3.25
C ASN A 139 -15.31 -7.11 2.55
N ALA A 140 -16.54 -6.57 2.48
CA ALA A 140 -16.84 -5.32 1.78
C ALA A 140 -15.98 -4.13 2.27
N ASN A 141 -15.51 -4.17 3.53
CA ASN A 141 -14.64 -3.13 4.09
C ASN A 141 -13.20 -3.20 3.54
N MET A 142 -12.70 -4.39 3.20
CA MET A 142 -11.34 -4.63 2.67
C MET A 142 -11.30 -4.55 1.13
N ALA A 143 -12.45 -4.55 0.47
CA ALA A 143 -12.59 -4.56 -0.98
C ALA A 143 -12.53 -3.17 -1.64
N GLN A 144 -11.99 -2.16 -0.95
CA GLN A 144 -12.01 -0.75 -1.39
C GLN A 144 -10.87 -0.37 -2.35
N TYR A 145 -10.09 -1.33 -2.85
CA TYR A 145 -8.99 -1.06 -3.77
C TYR A 145 -9.46 -0.95 -5.23
N THR A 146 -8.72 -0.22 -6.04
CA THR A 146 -8.99 -0.02 -7.48
C THR A 146 -8.15 -0.92 -8.36
N GLY A 147 -7.06 -1.47 -7.85
CA GLY A 147 -6.18 -2.41 -8.55
C GLY A 147 -5.26 -3.18 -7.60
N PHE A 148 -4.47 -4.09 -8.15
CA PHE A 148 -3.42 -4.81 -7.40
C PHE A 148 -2.16 -3.95 -7.24
N ASP A 149 -2.34 -2.73 -6.77
CA ASP A 149 -1.30 -1.73 -6.56
C ASP A 149 -1.20 -1.35 -5.08
N GLU A 150 -0.66 -0.17 -4.78
CA GLU A 150 -0.52 0.35 -3.42
C GLU A 150 -1.86 0.54 -2.70
N THR A 151 -2.97 0.64 -3.43
CA THR A 151 -4.33 0.73 -2.84
C THR A 151 -4.81 -0.60 -2.28
N CYS A 152 -4.15 -1.72 -2.61
CA CYS A 152 -4.48 -3.04 -2.09
C CYS A 152 -3.71 -3.30 -0.78
N ASP A 153 -4.46 -3.37 0.31
CA ASP A 153 -3.94 -3.67 1.64
C ASP A 153 -3.31 -5.07 1.69
N SER A 154 -2.24 -5.20 2.49
CA SER A 154 -1.55 -6.50 2.63
C SER A 154 -2.43 -7.57 3.28
N SER A 155 -3.36 -7.17 4.16
CA SER A 155 -4.37 -8.08 4.73
C SER A 155 -5.33 -8.62 3.68
N ALA A 156 -5.74 -7.78 2.71
CA ALA A 156 -6.57 -8.19 1.59
C ALA A 156 -5.82 -9.18 0.69
N LEU A 157 -4.57 -8.90 0.35
CA LEU A 157 -3.72 -9.79 -0.44
C LEU A 157 -3.57 -11.16 0.21
N LEU A 158 -3.25 -11.20 1.50
CA LEU A 158 -3.11 -12.45 2.23
C LEU A 158 -4.40 -13.26 2.24
N ASN A 159 -5.54 -12.61 2.46
CA ASN A 159 -6.84 -13.29 2.48
C ASN A 159 -7.18 -13.90 1.11
N ILE A 160 -6.92 -13.16 0.01
CA ILE A 160 -7.10 -13.68 -1.35
C ILE A 160 -6.24 -14.93 -1.56
N ILE A 161 -4.97 -14.92 -1.14
CA ILE A 161 -4.07 -16.07 -1.27
C ILE A 161 -4.59 -17.27 -0.49
N THR A 162 -5.00 -17.06 0.77
CA THR A 162 -5.50 -18.16 1.62
C THR A 162 -6.80 -18.77 1.09
N CYS A 163 -7.63 -17.99 0.40
CA CYS A 163 -8.90 -18.45 -0.14
C CYS A 163 -8.82 -19.01 -1.57
N SER A 164 -7.79 -18.68 -2.36
CA SER A 164 -7.73 -19.02 -3.78
C SER A 164 -7.06 -20.37 -4.10
N ASP A 165 -6.12 -20.81 -3.24
CA ASP A 165 -5.54 -22.15 -3.04
C ASP A 165 -4.02 -22.11 -2.78
N THR A 166 -3.51 -23.18 -2.15
CA THR A 166 -2.12 -23.43 -1.72
C THR A 166 -1.05 -23.40 -2.81
N SER A 167 -1.42 -23.44 -4.09
CA SER A 167 -0.46 -23.38 -5.21
C SER A 167 0.23 -22.01 -5.33
N VAL A 168 -0.40 -20.93 -4.83
CA VAL A 168 0.20 -19.59 -4.78
C VAL A 168 1.33 -19.53 -3.74
N LEU A 169 1.22 -20.29 -2.64
CA LEU A 169 2.31 -20.43 -1.66
C LEU A 169 3.52 -21.15 -2.25
N GLY A 170 3.32 -22.11 -3.16
CA GLY A 170 4.41 -22.74 -3.92
C GLY A 170 5.17 -21.75 -4.79
N GLN A 171 4.46 -20.90 -5.55
CA GLN A 171 5.09 -19.86 -6.38
C GLN A 171 5.79 -18.77 -5.55
N LEU A 172 5.28 -18.46 -4.36
CA LEU A 172 5.94 -17.58 -3.40
C LEU A 172 7.20 -18.22 -2.80
N ALA A 173 7.15 -19.49 -2.42
CA ALA A 173 8.31 -20.23 -1.90
C ALA A 173 9.46 -20.29 -2.92
N ASP A 174 9.12 -20.49 -4.20
CA ASP A 174 10.10 -20.46 -5.29
C ASP A 174 10.72 -19.07 -5.48
N LYS A 175 9.93 -17.99 -5.36
CA LYS A 175 10.46 -16.61 -5.46
C LYS A 175 11.26 -16.17 -4.23
N VAL A 176 10.94 -16.67 -3.04
CA VAL A 176 11.64 -16.34 -1.79
C VAL A 176 12.92 -17.17 -1.63
N SER A 177 13.01 -18.37 -2.22
CA SER A 177 14.24 -19.18 -2.24
C SER A 177 15.43 -18.58 -2.99
N PHE A 178 15.23 -17.47 -3.72
CA PHE A 178 16.32 -16.77 -4.43
C PHE A 178 16.96 -15.61 -3.64
N TYR A 179 16.63 -15.46 -2.36
CA TYR A 179 17.29 -14.52 -1.44
C TYR A 179 17.96 -15.24 -0.27
#